data_AF-A0A2S6VJ44-F1
#
_entry.id   AF-A0A2S6VJ44-F1
#
_cell.length_a   1.000
_cell.length_b   1.000
_cell.length_c   1.000
_cell.angle_alpha   90.00
_cell.angle_beta   90.00
_cell.angle_gamma   90.00
#
_symmetry.space_group_name_H-M   'P 1'
#
loop_
_entity.id
_entity.type
_entity.pdbx_description
1 polymer ?
#
loop_
_entity_poly.entity_id
_entity_poly.type
_entity_poly.pdbx_seq_one_letter_code
_entity_poly.pdbx_strand_id
1 'polypeptide(L)'
;MRVVRVFWGLCLVIALFLGGSEAVAGQLAERLASFPHWHKLVVQVAQGDLVYPDWMAGSWNVTSTLVDAVAPLAPEIVSPGFESNRQTLQQPISFPVRFEEKKLFQSRSFTPTTIQSGVVADRAFNGLSLAKAYLGDAVIAVKVDPQSPNRQITLLKGDRQLVSIVSGRATETPGENQFITTEVFQQFFRTQDSRPYFNEVESTTAYHYFPQSQPTITADQVTAVYLSPQDPDYFAAASRPVALYRYRLEFTSTEDRGSRSSSEL
;
A
#
# COMPACT_ATOMS: atom_id res chain seq x y z
N MET A 1 -30.76 17.11 -17.97
CA MET A 1 -29.56 16.23 -18.07
C MET A 1 -29.50 15.32 -16.86
N ARG A 2 -28.92 14.11 -16.96
CA ARG A 2 -28.57 13.29 -15.78
C ARG A 2 -27.12 13.62 -15.37
N VAL A 3 -26.91 14.05 -14.13
CA VAL A 3 -25.56 14.28 -13.59
C VAL A 3 -24.88 12.93 -13.42
N VAL A 4 -23.75 12.73 -14.09
CA VAL A 4 -22.94 11.52 -13.94
C VAL A 4 -22.27 11.57 -12.57
N ARG A 5 -22.73 10.74 -11.63
CA ARG A 5 -22.06 10.51 -10.35
C ARG A 5 -20.77 9.71 -10.62
N VAL A 6 -19.67 10.41 -10.83
CA VAL A 6 -18.33 9.80 -10.87
C VAL A 6 -18.04 9.24 -9.48
N PHE A 7 -17.75 7.95 -9.38
CA PHE A 7 -17.31 7.32 -8.13
C PHE A 7 -15.88 7.75 -7.80
N TRP A 8 -15.73 8.85 -7.05
CA TRP A 8 -14.46 9.34 -6.50
C TRP A 8 -14.05 8.65 -5.18
N GLY A 9 -14.90 7.77 -4.64
CA GLY A 9 -14.77 7.22 -3.29
C GLY A 9 -13.98 5.92 -3.15
N LEU A 10 -12.81 5.76 -3.80
CA LEU A 10 -11.85 4.73 -3.38
C LEU A 10 -10.41 4.94 -3.87
N CYS A 11 -9.47 5.04 -2.94
CA CYS A 11 -8.02 4.97 -3.20
C CYS A 11 -7.49 3.57 -2.89
N LEU A 12 -7.32 2.70 -3.90
CA LEU A 12 -6.68 1.39 -3.74
C LEU A 12 -5.15 1.53 -3.83
N VAL A 13 -4.45 1.09 -2.79
CA VAL A 13 -3.00 1.28 -2.60
C VAL A 13 -2.34 -0.05 -2.24
N ILE A 14 -1.39 -0.51 -3.09
CA ILE A 14 -0.80 -1.85 -3.09
C ILE A 14 0.68 -1.72 -3.50
N ALA A 15 1.61 -2.38 -2.79
CA ALA A 15 2.92 -1.76 -2.52
C ALA A 15 4.19 -2.69 -2.65
N LEU A 16 5.44 -2.18 -2.47
CA LEU A 16 6.58 -2.60 -1.56
C LEU A 16 8.07 -2.64 -2.17
N PHE A 17 9.17 -2.20 -1.49
CA PHE A 17 10.58 -1.85 -1.98
C PHE A 17 11.94 -2.46 -1.49
N LEU A 18 12.99 -2.42 -2.35
CA LEU A 18 14.43 -2.34 -1.99
C LEU A 18 15.20 -1.29 -2.84
N GLY A 19 16.27 -0.65 -2.35
CA GLY A 19 16.80 -0.66 -0.97
C GLY A 19 18.25 -0.15 -0.84
N GLY A 20 18.77 -0.08 0.39
CA GLY A 20 20.22 -0.09 0.67
C GLY A 20 20.95 1.25 0.83
N SER A 21 20.63 2.02 1.87
CA SER A 21 21.57 2.93 2.54
C SER A 21 21.33 2.90 4.06
N GLU A 22 22.32 3.32 4.86
CA GLU A 22 22.23 3.28 6.33
C GLU A 22 21.06 4.10 6.87
N ALA A 23 20.53 3.69 8.02
CA ALA A 23 19.32 4.26 8.59
C ALA A 23 19.53 5.69 9.11
N VAL A 24 18.79 6.65 8.56
CA VAL A 24 18.36 7.81 9.33
C VAL A 24 17.35 7.28 10.36
N ALA A 25 17.80 7.12 11.60
CA ALA A 25 16.96 6.57 12.67
C ALA A 25 15.71 7.43 12.87
N GLY A 26 14.56 6.78 13.03
CA GLY A 26 13.30 7.39 13.48
C GLY A 26 12.39 7.94 12.39
N GLN A 27 12.85 8.30 11.18
CA GLN A 27 12.06 9.20 10.32
C GLN A 27 10.70 8.65 9.88
N LEU A 28 10.53 7.33 9.69
CA LEU A 28 9.21 6.75 9.37
C LEU A 28 8.37 6.52 10.64
N ALA A 29 9.02 6.13 11.74
CA ALA A 29 8.37 5.99 13.05
C ALA A 29 7.82 7.34 13.58
N GLU A 30 8.63 8.39 13.54
CA GLU A 30 8.28 9.76 13.93
C GLU A 30 7.11 10.31 13.12
N ARG A 31 7.08 10.07 11.80
CA ARG A 31 5.97 10.50 10.95
C ARG A 31 4.66 9.76 11.23
N LEU A 32 4.72 8.49 11.62
CA LEU A 32 3.53 7.77 12.10
C LEU A 32 3.08 8.27 13.49
N ALA A 33 4.03 8.63 14.36
CA ALA A 33 3.75 9.22 15.66
C ALA A 33 3.20 10.67 15.57
N SER A 34 3.53 11.43 14.51
CA SER A 34 3.07 12.82 14.34
C SER A 34 1.63 12.95 13.83
N PHE A 35 0.97 11.85 13.43
CA PHE A 35 -0.39 11.84 12.91
C PHE A 35 -1.38 12.63 13.82
N PRO A 36 -2.22 13.54 13.27
CA PRO A 36 -2.47 13.80 11.85
C PRO A 36 -1.58 14.90 11.22
N HIS A 37 -0.53 15.37 11.90
CA HIS A 37 0.42 16.34 11.35
C HIS A 37 1.37 15.65 10.36
N TRP A 38 0.85 15.40 9.15
CA TRP A 38 1.55 14.64 8.12
C TRP A 38 2.40 15.54 7.22
N HIS A 39 3.69 15.24 7.16
CA HIS A 39 4.63 15.88 6.25
C HIS A 39 5.05 14.89 5.15
N LYS A 40 5.00 15.35 3.90
CA LYS A 40 5.54 14.61 2.76
C LYS A 40 7.06 14.45 2.93
N LEU A 41 7.56 13.21 2.82
CA LEU A 41 9.00 12.93 2.89
C LEU A 41 9.63 12.90 1.50
N VAL A 42 10.89 13.32 1.42
CA VAL A 42 11.75 13.01 0.26
C VAL A 42 12.25 11.59 0.42
N VAL A 43 12.14 10.79 -0.64
CA VAL A 43 12.31 9.34 -0.59
C VAL A 43 13.04 8.82 -1.84
N GLN A 44 13.71 7.67 -1.73
CA GLN A 44 14.54 7.08 -2.78
C GLN A 44 13.71 6.67 -4.01
N VAL A 45 14.24 6.89 -5.22
CA VAL A 45 13.58 6.60 -6.50
C VAL A 45 13.34 5.11 -6.72
N ALA A 46 12.25 4.78 -7.42
CA ALA A 46 11.75 3.43 -7.51
C ALA A 46 12.62 2.40 -8.27
N GLN A 47 13.09 1.36 -7.58
CA GLN A 47 13.76 0.18 -8.16
C GLN A 47 13.22 -1.13 -7.54
N GLY A 48 13.40 -2.26 -8.23
CA GLY A 48 13.15 -3.63 -7.70
C GLY A 48 11.77 -3.91 -7.09
N ASP A 49 11.75 -4.84 -6.13
CA ASP A 49 10.64 -5.29 -5.27
C ASP A 49 11.03 -5.13 -3.78
N LEU A 50 10.10 -5.20 -2.82
CA LEU A 50 10.46 -5.35 -1.38
C LEU A 50 11.04 -6.71 -1.15
N VAL A 51 12.16 -6.73 -0.45
CA VAL A 51 12.49 -7.80 0.50
C VAL A 51 12.01 -7.36 1.87
N TYR A 52 10.80 -7.81 2.22
CA TYR A 52 10.36 -7.83 3.60
C TYR A 52 11.31 -8.67 4.46
N PRO A 53 11.30 -8.49 5.79
CA PRO A 53 11.85 -9.48 6.70
C PRO A 53 11.25 -10.87 6.47
N ASP A 54 12.04 -11.91 6.71
CA ASP A 54 11.68 -13.30 6.40
C ASP A 54 10.39 -13.76 7.12
N TRP A 55 10.08 -13.19 8.28
CA TRP A 55 8.85 -13.48 9.04
C TRP A 55 7.54 -13.04 8.35
N MET A 56 7.61 -12.26 7.27
CA MET A 56 6.45 -11.89 6.44
C MET A 56 6.08 -13.00 5.42
N ALA A 57 6.96 -13.99 5.19
CA ALA A 57 6.76 -15.02 4.18
C ALA A 57 5.49 -15.86 4.40
N GLY A 58 4.92 -16.36 3.30
CA GLY A 58 3.75 -17.24 3.32
C GLY A 58 2.45 -16.51 2.98
N SER A 59 1.33 -17.13 3.36
CA SER A 59 -0.02 -16.64 3.07
C SER A 59 -0.76 -16.23 4.34
N TRP A 60 -1.46 -15.09 4.28
CA TRP A 60 -2.11 -14.45 5.41
C TRP A 60 -3.51 -13.99 5.04
N ASN A 61 -4.47 -14.12 5.96
CA ASN A 61 -5.71 -13.37 5.91
C ASN A 61 -5.50 -12.06 6.68
N VAL A 62 -5.53 -10.93 5.98
CA VAL A 62 -5.43 -9.60 6.58
C VAL A 62 -6.82 -9.11 6.88
N THR A 63 -7.07 -8.69 8.13
CA THR A 63 -8.21 -7.84 8.48
C THR A 63 -7.73 -6.41 8.55
N SER A 64 -8.29 -5.54 7.69
CA SER A 64 -8.00 -4.10 7.65
C SER A 64 -9.19 -3.33 8.21
N THR A 65 -8.94 -2.49 9.22
CA THR A 65 -9.98 -1.63 9.82
C THR A 65 -9.55 -0.17 9.69
N LEU A 66 -10.35 0.66 9.02
CA LEU A 66 -10.17 2.12 9.03
C LEU A 66 -10.47 2.64 10.44
N VAL A 67 -9.43 3.05 11.19
CA VAL A 67 -9.58 3.49 12.59
C VAL A 67 -9.71 5.00 12.74
N ASP A 68 -9.13 5.78 11.83
CA ASP A 68 -9.24 7.24 11.81
C ASP A 68 -9.22 7.79 10.36
N ALA A 69 -9.89 8.92 10.13
CA ALA A 69 -9.98 9.59 8.84
C ALA A 69 -10.05 11.11 9.04
N VAL A 70 -9.04 11.83 8.54
CA VAL A 70 -8.87 13.28 8.71
C VAL A 70 -8.71 13.93 7.34
N ALA A 71 -9.30 15.11 7.14
CA ALA A 71 -9.07 15.95 5.98
C ALA A 71 -8.34 17.25 6.42
N PRO A 72 -7.00 17.30 6.42
CA PRO A 72 -6.25 18.37 7.10
C PRO A 72 -6.44 19.79 6.56
N LEU A 73 -7.04 19.92 5.37
CA LEU A 73 -7.26 21.18 4.66
C LEU A 73 -8.75 21.55 4.53
N ALA A 74 -9.64 20.86 5.26
CA ALA A 74 -11.07 21.18 5.30
C ALA A 74 -11.37 22.21 6.41
N PRO A 75 -12.35 23.12 6.22
CA PRO A 75 -13.33 23.16 5.12
C PRO A 75 -12.85 23.80 3.81
N GLU A 76 -11.69 24.45 3.77
CA GLU A 76 -11.25 25.27 2.64
C GLU A 76 -11.02 24.47 1.34
N ILE A 77 -10.52 23.24 1.44
CA ILE A 77 -10.28 22.32 0.33
C ILE A 77 -11.05 21.01 0.60
N VAL A 78 -12.12 20.78 -0.18
CA VAL A 78 -12.97 19.59 -0.03
C VAL A 78 -12.33 18.39 -0.73
N SER A 79 -11.98 17.38 0.07
CA SER A 79 -11.19 16.23 -0.38
C SER A 79 -11.98 15.25 -1.26
N PRO A 80 -11.50 14.89 -2.47
CA PRO A 80 -12.10 13.89 -3.34
C PRO A 80 -12.42 12.58 -2.61
N GLY A 81 -13.70 12.19 -2.59
CA GLY A 81 -14.16 10.91 -2.04
C GLY A 81 -14.11 10.76 -0.51
N PHE A 82 -13.60 11.74 0.25
CA PHE A 82 -13.33 11.60 1.69
C PHE A 82 -14.55 11.15 2.52
N GLU A 83 -15.68 11.85 2.41
CA GLU A 83 -16.91 11.48 3.11
C GLU A 83 -17.55 10.15 2.64
N SER A 84 -17.10 9.60 1.50
CA SER A 84 -17.47 8.24 1.07
C SER A 84 -16.58 7.19 1.75
N ASN A 85 -15.28 7.44 1.87
CA ASN A 85 -14.35 6.56 2.58
C ASN A 85 -14.62 6.57 4.09
N ARG A 86 -14.98 7.73 4.65
CA ARG A 86 -15.32 7.92 6.07
C ARG A 86 -16.46 7.01 6.55
N GLN A 87 -17.34 6.57 5.65
CA GLN A 87 -18.46 5.66 5.96
C GLN A 87 -17.99 4.25 6.36
N THR A 88 -16.75 3.85 6.08
CA THR A 88 -16.17 2.56 6.52
C THR A 88 -15.36 2.65 7.81
N LEU A 89 -15.40 3.78 8.54
CA LEU A 89 -14.78 3.91 9.87
C LEU A 89 -15.27 2.78 10.80
N GLN A 90 -14.31 2.13 11.46
CA GLN A 90 -14.49 0.99 12.35
C GLN A 90 -15.19 -0.24 11.72
N GLN A 91 -15.28 -0.32 10.39
CA GLN A 91 -15.77 -1.49 9.68
C GLN A 91 -14.59 -2.33 9.17
N PRO A 92 -14.34 -3.53 9.74
CA PRO A 92 -13.25 -4.40 9.30
C PRO A 92 -13.58 -5.04 7.94
N ILE A 93 -12.60 -5.07 7.05
CA ILE A 93 -12.64 -5.76 5.75
C ILE A 93 -11.49 -6.77 5.72
N SER A 94 -11.80 -8.05 5.48
CA SER A 94 -10.81 -9.14 5.45
C SER A 94 -10.52 -9.63 4.03
N PHE A 95 -9.26 -9.92 3.72
CA PHE A 95 -8.82 -10.41 2.41
C PHE A 95 -7.50 -11.20 2.50
N PRO A 96 -7.29 -12.22 1.63
CA PRO A 96 -6.05 -12.98 1.60
C PRO A 96 -4.93 -12.22 0.86
N VAL A 97 -3.72 -12.30 1.40
CA VAL A 97 -2.47 -11.84 0.78
C VAL A 97 -1.40 -12.93 0.83
N ARG A 98 -0.39 -12.83 -0.02
CA ARG A 98 0.76 -13.73 -0.11
C ARG A 98 2.06 -12.92 -0.24
N PHE A 99 3.10 -13.41 0.42
CA PHE A 99 4.48 -12.97 0.24
C PHE A 99 5.35 -14.18 -0.07
N GLU A 100 6.20 -14.05 -1.07
CA GLU A 100 6.91 -15.15 -1.73
C GLU A 100 8.41 -14.88 -1.70
N GLU A 101 9.22 -15.89 -1.33
CA GLU A 101 10.65 -15.84 -1.59
C GLU A 101 10.93 -15.79 -3.09
N LYS A 102 11.66 -14.78 -3.56
CA LYS A 102 12.14 -14.70 -4.95
C LYS A 102 13.64 -14.47 -4.99
N LYS A 103 14.27 -15.07 -6.00
CA LYS A 103 15.67 -14.80 -6.36
C LYS A 103 15.73 -13.45 -7.07
N LEU A 104 16.29 -12.46 -6.40
CA LEU A 104 16.48 -11.11 -6.92
C LEU A 104 17.85 -10.98 -7.57
N PHE A 105 17.87 -10.39 -8.77
CA PHE A 105 19.07 -10.18 -9.56
C PHE A 105 19.50 -8.72 -9.48
N GLN A 106 20.40 -8.39 -8.55
CA GLN A 106 21.04 -7.08 -8.54
C GLN A 106 22.14 -7.02 -9.59
N SER A 107 21.80 -6.51 -10.78
CA SER A 107 22.80 -6.16 -11.79
C SER A 107 23.48 -4.84 -11.43
N ARG A 108 24.60 -4.90 -10.70
CA ARG A 108 25.55 -3.80 -10.59
C ARG A 108 26.57 -3.94 -11.72
N SER A 109 26.55 -2.99 -12.66
CA SER A 109 27.56 -2.89 -13.72
C SER A 109 28.97 -3.00 -13.13
N PHE A 110 29.81 -3.81 -13.76
CA PHE A 110 31.21 -4.10 -13.37
C PHE A 110 31.42 -4.99 -12.13
N THR A 111 30.38 -5.65 -11.58
CA THR A 111 30.53 -6.71 -10.56
C THR A 111 29.74 -7.98 -10.92
N PRO A 112 30.19 -9.18 -10.51
CA PRO A 112 29.45 -10.42 -10.76
C PRO A 112 28.08 -10.39 -10.04
N THR A 113 27.03 -10.82 -10.73
CA THR A 113 25.64 -10.79 -10.24
C THR A 113 25.47 -11.60 -8.96
N THR A 114 25.33 -10.92 -7.81
CA THR A 114 24.92 -11.56 -6.57
C THR A 114 23.43 -11.92 -6.66
N ILE A 115 23.12 -13.21 -6.52
CA ILE A 115 21.74 -13.68 -6.39
C ILE A 115 21.37 -13.60 -4.91
N GLN A 116 20.50 -12.67 -4.54
CA GLN A 116 19.96 -12.55 -3.20
C GLN A 116 18.51 -13.05 -3.21
N SER A 117 18.18 -14.04 -2.39
CA SER A 117 16.77 -14.35 -2.11
C SER A 117 16.17 -13.30 -1.19
N GLY A 118 14.88 -13.04 -1.32
CA GLY A 118 14.13 -12.25 -0.34
C GLY A 118 12.63 -12.30 -0.55
N VAL A 119 11.89 -11.93 0.50
CA VAL A 119 10.43 -12.08 0.59
C VAL A 119 9.71 -10.89 -0.04
N VAL A 120 9.02 -11.12 -1.17
CA VAL A 120 8.33 -10.07 -1.93
C VAL A 120 6.81 -10.24 -1.91
N ALA A 121 6.06 -9.14 -2.00
CA ALA A 121 4.60 -9.20 -2.16
C ALA A 121 4.18 -9.73 -3.55
N ASP A 122 3.25 -10.69 -3.60
CA ASP A 122 2.51 -10.98 -4.85
C ASP A 122 1.50 -9.85 -5.09
N ARG A 123 1.94 -8.74 -5.71
CA ARG A 123 1.08 -7.60 -6.01
C ARG A 123 -0.14 -7.94 -6.87
N ALA A 124 -0.03 -8.91 -7.78
CA ALA A 124 -1.15 -9.29 -8.64
C ALA A 124 -2.25 -9.96 -7.82
N PHE A 125 -1.88 -10.90 -6.94
CA PHE A 125 -2.80 -11.55 -6.00
C PHE A 125 -3.30 -10.58 -4.93
N ASN A 126 -2.39 -9.97 -4.16
CA ASN A 126 -2.71 -9.07 -3.03
C ASN A 126 -3.58 -7.90 -3.48
N GLY A 127 -3.24 -7.33 -4.65
CA GLY A 127 -4.00 -6.25 -5.25
C GLY A 127 -5.38 -6.67 -5.72
N LEU A 128 -5.52 -7.86 -6.33
CA LEU A 128 -6.84 -8.39 -6.72
C LEU A 128 -7.71 -8.71 -5.49
N SER A 129 -7.13 -9.27 -4.43
CA SER A 129 -7.82 -9.58 -3.19
C SER A 129 -8.33 -8.32 -2.49
N LEU A 130 -7.46 -7.33 -2.26
CA LEU A 130 -7.85 -6.04 -1.68
C LEU A 130 -8.90 -5.33 -2.54
N ALA A 131 -8.70 -5.27 -3.86
CA ALA A 131 -9.61 -4.60 -4.77
C ALA A 131 -10.99 -5.26 -4.78
N LYS A 132 -11.07 -6.60 -4.79
CA LYS A 132 -12.34 -7.33 -4.65
C LYS A 132 -13.02 -7.11 -3.30
N ALA A 133 -12.25 -7.03 -2.21
CA ALA A 133 -12.82 -6.84 -0.87
C ALA A 133 -13.50 -5.46 -0.69
N TYR A 134 -13.00 -4.42 -1.37
CA TYR A 134 -13.60 -3.08 -1.34
C TYR A 134 -14.59 -2.77 -2.48
N LEU A 135 -14.42 -3.35 -3.68
CA LEU A 135 -15.21 -3.03 -4.88
C LEU A 135 -16.09 -4.19 -5.39
N GLY A 136 -15.98 -5.37 -4.79
CA GLY A 136 -16.68 -6.58 -5.23
C GLY A 136 -16.48 -6.86 -6.72
N ASP A 137 -17.57 -7.26 -7.38
CA ASP A 137 -17.60 -7.57 -8.81
C ASP A 137 -17.34 -6.38 -9.74
N ALA A 138 -17.10 -5.16 -9.25
CA ALA A 138 -16.67 -4.05 -10.11
C ALA A 138 -15.22 -4.22 -10.60
N VAL A 139 -14.42 -5.06 -9.94
CA VAL A 139 -13.04 -5.40 -10.34
C VAL A 139 -13.03 -6.66 -11.21
N ILE A 140 -12.39 -6.56 -12.38
CA ILE A 140 -12.24 -7.67 -13.33
C ILE A 140 -10.93 -8.42 -13.05
N ALA A 141 -9.82 -7.68 -12.96
CA ALA A 141 -8.49 -8.24 -12.73
C ALA A 141 -7.51 -7.18 -12.19
N VAL A 142 -6.44 -7.63 -11.56
CA VAL A 142 -5.22 -6.84 -11.31
C VAL A 142 -4.06 -7.54 -12.01
N LYS A 143 -3.20 -6.76 -12.66
CA LYS A 143 -2.01 -7.23 -13.38
C LYS A 143 -0.80 -6.39 -12.99
N VAL A 144 0.35 -7.03 -12.91
CA VAL A 144 1.66 -6.35 -12.78
C VAL A 144 2.33 -6.34 -14.15
N ASP A 145 3.08 -5.29 -14.46
CA ASP A 145 3.84 -5.19 -15.69
C ASP A 145 5.06 -6.14 -15.66
N PRO A 146 5.20 -7.11 -16.58
CA PRO A 146 6.32 -8.05 -16.58
C PRO A 146 7.70 -7.40 -16.76
N GLN A 147 7.76 -6.12 -17.15
CA GLN A 147 9.01 -5.35 -17.27
C GLN A 147 9.19 -4.32 -16.15
N SER A 148 8.21 -4.15 -15.27
CA SER A 148 8.31 -3.29 -14.09
C SER A 148 7.40 -3.78 -12.97
N PRO A 149 7.95 -4.44 -11.92
CA PRO A 149 7.15 -4.85 -10.76
C PRO A 149 6.44 -3.67 -10.07
N ASN A 150 6.91 -2.45 -10.32
CA ASN A 150 6.42 -1.19 -9.76
C ASN A 150 5.29 -0.57 -10.56
N ARG A 151 4.81 -1.23 -11.63
CA ARG A 151 3.68 -0.80 -12.43
C ARG A 151 2.56 -1.84 -12.37
N GLN A 152 1.44 -1.45 -11.77
CA GLN A 152 0.26 -2.28 -11.62
C GLN A 152 -0.93 -1.68 -12.40
N ILE A 153 -1.77 -2.54 -12.98
CA ILE A 153 -2.99 -2.17 -13.70
C ILE A 153 -4.18 -2.90 -13.07
N THR A 154 -5.11 -2.15 -12.50
CA THR A 154 -6.42 -2.63 -12.03
C THR A 154 -7.45 -2.38 -13.13
N LEU A 155 -8.11 -3.44 -13.60
CA LEU A 155 -9.16 -3.38 -14.62
C LEU A 155 -10.53 -3.42 -13.95
N LEU A 156 -11.39 -2.46 -14.28
CA LEU A 156 -12.71 -2.26 -13.68
C LEU A 156 -13.81 -2.34 -14.75
N LYS A 157 -15.03 -2.74 -14.35
CA LYS A 157 -16.21 -2.77 -15.25
C LYS A 157 -16.49 -1.42 -15.92
N GLY A 158 -16.85 -1.47 -17.20
CA GLY A 158 -17.11 -0.28 -18.03
C GLY A 158 -15.85 0.42 -18.49
N ASP A 159 -14.86 -0.35 -18.95
CA ASP A 159 -13.62 0.10 -19.62
C ASP A 159 -12.84 1.18 -18.84
N ARG A 160 -12.90 1.06 -17.52
CA ARG A 160 -12.17 1.87 -16.55
C ARG A 160 -10.91 1.14 -16.09
N GLN A 161 -9.82 1.88 -15.94
CA GLN A 161 -8.54 1.33 -15.48
C GLN A 161 -7.90 2.27 -14.45
N LEU A 162 -7.34 1.70 -13.40
CA LEU A 162 -6.41 2.39 -12.50
C LEU A 162 -5.02 1.81 -12.74
N VAL A 163 -4.13 2.60 -13.33
CA VAL A 163 -2.70 2.28 -13.37
C VAL A 163 -2.05 2.91 -12.15
N SER A 164 -1.49 2.10 -11.26
CA SER A 164 -0.66 2.57 -10.14
C SER A 164 0.81 2.36 -10.50
N ILE A 165 1.61 3.43 -10.43
CA ILE A 165 3.07 3.37 -10.60
C ILE A 165 3.70 3.77 -9.28
N VAL A 166 4.46 2.86 -8.68
CA VAL A 166 5.22 3.16 -7.49
C VAL A 166 6.48 3.95 -7.87
N SER A 167 6.66 5.13 -7.27
CA SER A 167 7.60 6.17 -7.76
C SER A 167 8.77 6.45 -6.81
N GLY A 168 8.60 6.30 -5.49
CA GLY A 168 9.68 6.46 -4.52
C GLY A 168 9.32 6.02 -3.11
N ARG A 169 10.32 5.89 -2.22
CA ARG A 169 10.21 5.21 -0.91
C ARG A 169 11.37 5.23 0.07
N ALA A 170 11.09 4.82 1.30
CA ALA A 170 12.08 4.39 2.28
C ALA A 170 11.60 3.16 3.07
N THR A 171 12.53 2.50 3.75
CA THR A 171 12.31 1.39 4.69
C THR A 171 13.14 1.62 5.95
N GLU A 172 12.60 1.28 7.11
CA GLU A 172 13.24 1.40 8.42
C GLU A 172 13.00 0.11 9.22
N THR A 173 14.01 -0.38 9.94
CA THR A 173 13.91 -1.61 10.77
C THR A 173 14.32 -1.26 12.20
N PRO A 174 13.41 -0.70 13.04
CA PRO A 174 13.76 -0.21 14.38
C PRO A 174 14.17 -1.32 15.37
N GLY A 175 13.86 -2.57 15.07
CA GLY A 175 14.23 -3.76 15.84
C GLY A 175 13.84 -5.04 15.10
N GLU A 176 14.30 -6.20 15.59
CA GLU A 176 14.21 -7.49 14.87
C GLU A 176 12.77 -7.87 14.44
N ASN A 177 11.79 -7.59 15.30
CA ASN A 177 10.36 -7.86 15.07
C ASN A 177 9.60 -6.66 14.50
N GLN A 178 10.28 -5.58 14.08
CA GLN A 178 9.65 -4.32 13.65
C GLN A 178 10.15 -3.88 12.29
N PHE A 179 9.22 -3.57 11.39
CA PHE A 179 9.55 -3.15 10.03
C PHE A 179 8.60 -2.05 9.58
N ILE A 180 9.15 -0.89 9.21
CA ILE A 180 8.39 0.25 8.70
C ILE A 180 8.78 0.47 7.24
N THR A 181 7.80 0.74 6.40
CA THR A 181 8.01 1.03 4.97
C THR A 181 7.08 2.14 4.54
N THR A 182 7.54 2.99 3.63
CA THR A 182 6.69 3.96 2.94
C THR A 182 6.83 3.85 1.43
N GLU A 183 5.72 4.04 0.73
CA GLU A 183 5.67 4.12 -0.73
C GLU A 183 4.89 5.34 -1.20
N VAL A 184 5.38 5.96 -2.28
CA VAL A 184 4.70 7.02 -3.05
C VAL A 184 4.19 6.43 -4.36
N PHE A 185 2.91 6.60 -4.65
CA PHE A 185 2.22 6.09 -5.83
C PHE A 185 1.75 7.23 -6.72
N GLN A 186 2.09 7.17 -8.01
CA GLN A 186 1.42 7.93 -9.05
C GLN A 186 0.27 7.09 -9.59
N GLN A 187 -0.96 7.51 -9.29
CA GLN A 187 -2.19 6.85 -9.73
C GLN A 187 -2.72 7.54 -10.99
N PHE A 188 -3.05 6.76 -12.02
CA PHE A 188 -3.65 7.24 -13.26
C PHE A 188 -4.97 6.51 -13.52
N PHE A 189 -6.08 7.24 -13.34
CA PHE A 189 -7.43 6.77 -13.63
C PHE A 189 -7.79 7.07 -15.08
N ARG A 190 -8.12 6.03 -15.84
CA ARG A 190 -8.45 6.09 -17.27
C ARG A 190 -9.85 5.55 -17.51
N THR A 191 -10.58 6.20 -18.41
CA THR A 191 -11.83 5.70 -19.01
C THR A 191 -11.75 6.00 -20.51
N GLN A 192 -12.38 5.17 -21.35
CA GLN A 192 -12.25 5.24 -22.81
C GLN A 192 -12.47 6.65 -23.40
N ASP A 193 -13.47 7.39 -22.92
CA ASP A 193 -13.87 8.70 -23.46
C ASP A 193 -13.58 9.89 -22.52
N SER A 194 -12.67 9.75 -21.55
CA SER A 194 -12.32 10.81 -20.60
C SER A 194 -10.82 11.15 -20.59
N ARG A 195 -10.48 12.42 -20.31
CA ARG A 195 -9.10 12.77 -19.94
C ARG A 195 -8.67 11.94 -18.72
N PRO A 196 -7.44 11.38 -18.69
CA PRO A 196 -6.96 10.68 -17.51
C PRO A 196 -6.80 11.62 -16.32
N TYR A 197 -7.50 11.30 -15.23
CA TYR A 197 -7.22 11.92 -13.94
C TYR A 197 -5.97 11.26 -13.35
N PHE A 198 -5.09 12.03 -12.71
CA PHE A 198 -3.94 11.47 -12.02
C PHE A 198 -3.69 12.20 -10.71
N ASN A 199 -3.33 11.46 -9.68
CA ASN A 199 -3.04 11.99 -8.35
C ASN A 199 -1.87 11.23 -7.74
N GLU A 200 -1.39 11.73 -6.62
CA GLU A 200 -0.37 11.06 -5.83
C GLU A 200 -0.98 10.57 -4.51
N VAL A 201 -0.52 9.40 -4.06
CA VAL A 201 -0.87 8.83 -2.76
C VAL A 201 0.39 8.32 -2.10
N GLU A 202 0.49 8.46 -0.79
CA GLU A 202 1.49 7.77 0.04
C GLU A 202 0.82 6.71 0.90
N SER A 203 1.52 5.59 1.11
CA SER A 203 1.24 4.68 2.23
C SER A 203 2.47 4.61 3.11
N THR A 204 2.30 4.60 4.43
CA THR A 204 3.35 4.25 5.40
C THR A 204 2.80 3.22 6.36
N THR A 205 3.49 2.10 6.51
CA THR A 205 3.02 0.95 7.28
C THR A 205 4.11 0.49 8.23
N ALA A 206 3.85 0.55 9.53
CA ALA A 206 4.70 -0.02 10.58
C ALA A 206 4.14 -1.37 11.02
N TYR A 207 4.84 -2.44 10.65
CA TYR A 207 4.53 -3.82 11.01
C TYR A 207 5.27 -4.24 12.29
N HIS A 208 4.60 -5.04 13.12
CA HIS A 208 5.17 -5.67 14.33
C HIS A 208 4.82 -7.16 14.33
N TYR A 209 5.84 -8.01 14.39
CA TYR A 209 5.74 -9.47 14.39
C TYR A 209 5.64 -10.05 15.81
N PHE A 210 4.72 -10.98 16.00
CA PHE A 210 4.44 -11.68 17.25
C PHE A 210 4.37 -13.19 16.99
N PRO A 211 5.50 -13.93 16.98
CA PRO A 211 5.58 -15.32 16.51
C PRO A 211 4.67 -16.31 17.27
N GLN A 212 4.33 -15.97 18.51
CA GLN A 212 3.55 -16.78 19.46
C GLN A 212 2.14 -16.22 19.72
N SER A 213 1.67 -15.24 18.93
CA SER A 213 0.37 -14.58 19.12
C SER A 213 -0.53 -14.69 17.88
N GLN A 214 -1.81 -14.40 18.09
CA GLN A 214 -2.80 -14.22 17.03
C GLN A 214 -3.50 -12.85 17.26
N PRO A 215 -3.49 -11.91 16.28
CA PRO A 215 -2.78 -11.98 15.00
C PRO A 215 -1.26 -12.12 15.17
N THR A 216 -0.62 -12.77 14.20
CA THR A 216 0.83 -13.04 14.21
C THR A 216 1.64 -11.85 13.72
N ILE A 217 1.04 -10.96 12.91
CA ILE A 217 1.59 -9.63 12.59
C ILE A 217 0.47 -8.61 12.78
N THR A 218 0.74 -7.51 13.47
CA THR A 218 -0.10 -6.30 13.40
C THR A 218 0.59 -5.23 12.58
N ALA A 219 -0.15 -4.30 11.99
CA ALA A 219 0.44 -3.06 11.51
C ALA A 219 -0.46 -1.84 11.76
N ASP A 220 0.19 -0.69 11.93
CA ASP A 220 -0.41 0.64 11.83
C ASP A 220 -0.05 1.23 10.47
N GLN A 221 -1.06 1.60 9.67
CA GLN A 221 -0.87 2.12 8.33
C GLN A 221 -1.55 3.49 8.17
N VAL A 222 -0.80 4.50 7.73
CA VAL A 222 -1.36 5.78 7.28
C VAL A 222 -1.26 5.88 5.76
N THR A 223 -2.41 6.07 5.12
CA THR A 223 -2.54 6.44 3.71
C THR A 223 -2.79 7.94 3.60
N ALA A 224 -1.97 8.67 2.83
CA ALA A 224 -2.09 10.10 2.62
C ALA A 224 -2.34 10.43 1.13
N VAL A 225 -3.40 11.17 0.81
CA VAL A 225 -3.81 11.49 -0.56
C VAL A 225 -3.55 12.95 -0.87
N TYR A 226 -2.91 13.22 -2.01
CA TYR A 226 -2.58 14.55 -2.50
C TYR A 226 -3.41 14.88 -3.76
N LEU A 227 -3.67 16.18 -4.00
CA LEU A 227 -4.43 16.62 -5.17
C LEU A 227 -3.70 16.33 -6.48
N SER A 228 -4.48 16.23 -7.56
CA SER A 228 -3.98 16.31 -8.92
C SER A 228 -3.45 17.71 -9.22
N PRO A 229 -2.36 17.86 -9.99
CA PRO A 229 -2.04 19.10 -10.72
C PRO A 229 -3.13 19.57 -11.71
N GLN A 230 -4.22 18.80 -11.89
CA GLN A 230 -5.43 19.19 -12.62
C GLN A 230 -6.51 19.82 -11.73
N ASP A 231 -6.40 19.71 -10.39
CA ASP A 231 -7.37 20.26 -9.45
C ASP A 231 -7.09 21.76 -9.20
N PRO A 232 -8.12 22.62 -9.05
CA PRO A 232 -7.94 24.06 -8.91
C PRO A 232 -7.12 24.44 -7.67
N ASP A 233 -7.32 23.71 -6.57
CA ASP A 233 -6.68 23.99 -5.28
C ASP A 233 -5.30 23.34 -5.11
N TYR A 234 -4.74 22.72 -6.16
CA TYR A 234 -3.43 22.04 -6.10
C TYR A 234 -2.31 22.89 -5.50
N PHE A 235 -2.21 24.15 -5.94
CA PHE A 235 -1.21 25.09 -5.43
C PHE A 235 -1.53 25.60 -4.02
N ALA A 236 -2.82 25.67 -3.64
CA ALA A 236 -3.25 26.03 -2.28
C ALA A 236 -3.00 24.89 -1.27
N ALA A 237 -3.10 23.62 -1.72
CA ALA A 237 -2.69 22.47 -0.92
C ALA A 237 -1.19 22.49 -0.60
N ALA A 238 -0.35 23.04 -1.49
CA ALA A 238 1.08 23.27 -1.26
C ALA A 238 1.84 22.01 -0.79
N SER A 239 1.63 20.89 -1.48
CA SER A 239 2.22 19.57 -1.17
C SER A 239 1.84 18.99 0.20
N ARG A 240 0.77 19.50 0.85
CA ARG A 240 0.12 18.87 2.01
C ARG A 240 -0.93 17.87 1.52
N PRO A 241 -1.16 16.75 2.23
CA PRO A 241 -2.23 15.83 1.88
C PRO A 241 -3.60 16.47 2.16
N VAL A 242 -4.54 16.25 1.26
CA VAL A 242 -5.95 16.65 1.45
C VAL A 242 -6.70 15.68 2.34
N ALA A 243 -6.41 14.38 2.24
CA ALA A 243 -6.99 13.34 3.09
C ALA A 243 -5.92 12.42 3.69
N LEU A 244 -6.15 12.02 4.94
CA LEU A 244 -5.39 11.04 5.70
C LEU A 244 -6.34 9.95 6.19
N TYR A 245 -5.92 8.69 6.05
CA TYR A 245 -6.67 7.52 6.51
C TYR A 245 -5.73 6.61 7.31
N ARG A 246 -6.06 6.36 8.58
CA ARG A 246 -5.27 5.46 9.44
C ARG A 246 -5.99 4.13 9.58
N TYR A 247 -5.26 3.04 9.35
CA TYR A 247 -5.78 1.67 9.39
C TYR A 247 -5.01 0.85 10.41
N ARG A 248 -5.73 0.06 11.21
CA ARG A 248 -5.14 -1.10 11.90
C ARG A 248 -5.25 -2.31 10.97
N LEU A 249 -4.13 -2.99 10.75
CA LEU A 249 -4.05 -4.24 10.00
C LEU A 249 -3.70 -5.38 10.94
N GLU A 250 -4.36 -6.52 10.78
CA GLU A 250 -4.20 -7.71 11.63
C GLU A 250 -4.08 -8.94 10.72
N PHE A 251 -2.92 -9.59 10.75
CA PHE A 251 -2.58 -10.71 9.87
C PHE A 251 -2.69 -12.03 10.65
N THR A 252 -3.56 -12.91 10.19
CA THR A 252 -3.62 -14.31 10.66
C THR A 252 -3.08 -15.22 9.57
N SER A 253 -2.22 -16.19 9.91
CA SER A 253 -1.71 -17.12 8.90
C SER A 253 -2.85 -17.99 8.35
N THR A 254 -2.86 -18.25 7.04
CA THR A 254 -3.82 -19.19 6.43
C THR A 254 -3.33 -20.63 6.47
N GLU A 255 -2.08 -20.87 6.90
CA GLU A 255 -1.54 -22.19 7.12
C GLU A 255 -1.90 -22.65 8.53
N ASP A 256 -2.73 -23.69 8.62
CA ASP A 256 -3.17 -24.24 9.89
C ASP A 256 -1.98 -24.88 10.63
N ARG A 257 -1.59 -24.29 11.77
CA ARG A 257 -0.57 -24.85 12.68
C ARG A 257 -1.05 -26.12 13.42
N GLY A 258 -2.20 -26.69 13.02
CA GLY A 258 -2.93 -27.79 13.65
C GLY A 258 -2.59 -29.23 13.23
N SER A 259 -1.40 -29.53 12.68
CA SER A 259 -1.02 -30.95 12.41
C SER A 259 0.48 -31.28 12.51
N ARG A 260 1.16 -30.83 13.57
CA ARG A 260 2.44 -31.43 14.03
C ARG A 260 2.32 -31.97 15.46
N SER A 261 1.52 -33.02 15.61
CA SER A 261 1.37 -33.79 16.85
C SER A 261 1.73 -35.26 16.59
N SER A 262 2.84 -35.70 17.19
CA SER A 262 3.16 -37.08 17.58
C SER A 262 2.91 -38.21 16.56
N SER A 263 3.92 -38.50 15.74
CA SER A 263 4.10 -39.82 15.12
C SER A 263 5.57 -40.26 15.07
N GLU A 264 6.30 -40.06 16.18
CA GLU A 264 7.56 -40.74 16.49
C GLU A 264 7.43 -41.42 17.85
N LEU A 265 7.02 -42.70 17.84
CA LEU A 265 7.26 -43.76 18.84
C LEU A 265 6.77 -45.09 18.27
#